data_AF-A0A2H0MR92-F1
#
_entry.id   AF-A0A2H0MR92-F1
#
_cell.length_a   1.000
_cell.length_b   1.000
_cell.length_c   1.000
_cell.angle_alpha   90.00
_cell.angle_beta   90.00
_cell.angle_gamma   90.00
#
_symmetry.space_group_name_H-M   'P 1'
#
loop_
_entity.id
_entity.type
_entity.pdbx_description
1 polymer ?
#
loop_
_entity_poly.entity_id
_entity_poly.type
_entity_poly.pdbx_seq_one_letter_code
_entity_poly.pdbx_strand_id
1 'polypeptide(L)'
;MKNNFKWITAGIVLFTPLLVDVESVHAGMNGVFPGWLAQAGVMGPLPDCGKEIVPLGRYDQISTVSLVIAFALFFAGTFIEKKKIKATLFVLTLLPFGAWLYVQYFIDYDRIREKLFTYDTAAENALANIAEAQDRYKSEQGSFIKNLNQIHSHTAGAHGLDSCVRITKITATFNHWVAEAKHVSSPNTITWDSDSGSSLKKG
;
A
#
# COMPACT_ATOMS: atom_id res chain seq x y z
N MET A 1 6.47 29.28 -47.67
CA MET A 1 7.35 28.14 -47.30
C MET A 1 6.67 27.38 -46.18
N LYS A 2 6.06 26.25 -46.54
CA LYS A 2 5.37 25.29 -45.68
C LYS A 2 6.36 24.18 -45.30
N ASN A 3 6.15 23.58 -44.12
CA ASN A 3 6.81 22.39 -43.58
C ASN A 3 7.86 22.68 -42.49
N ASN A 4 7.41 22.78 -41.23
CA ASN A 4 8.19 22.40 -40.03
C ASN A 4 7.30 22.23 -38.77
N PHE A 5 6.02 21.88 -38.93
CA PHE A 5 5.04 21.78 -37.83
C PHE A 5 4.57 20.34 -37.56
N LYS A 6 5.44 19.33 -37.83
CA LYS A 6 5.08 17.91 -37.66
C LYS A 6 5.83 17.18 -36.53
N TRP A 7 6.83 17.79 -35.90
CA TRP A 7 7.64 17.12 -34.87
C TRP A 7 7.14 17.32 -33.43
N ILE A 8 6.23 18.26 -33.18
CA ILE A 8 5.71 18.53 -31.82
C ILE A 8 4.54 17.59 -31.47
N THR A 9 3.85 17.03 -32.47
CA THR A 9 2.70 16.12 -32.26
C THR A 9 3.10 14.68 -31.98
N ALA A 10 4.37 14.30 -32.16
CA ALA A 10 4.84 12.93 -31.90
C ALA A 10 5.33 12.72 -30.45
N GLY A 11 5.71 13.79 -29.73
CA GLY A 11 6.22 13.68 -28.36
C GLY A 11 5.14 13.60 -27.26
N ILE A 12 3.90 13.95 -27.58
CA ILE A 12 2.78 14.02 -26.62
C ILE A 12 2.01 12.68 -26.53
N VAL A 13 2.19 11.77 -27.49
CA VAL A 13 1.41 10.52 -27.59
C VAL A 13 2.06 9.33 -26.85
N LEU A 14 3.25 9.51 -26.26
CA LEU A 14 3.94 8.44 -25.51
C LEU A 14 3.82 8.55 -23.97
N PHE A 15 2.98 9.44 -23.44
CA PHE A 15 2.84 9.66 -21.97
C PHE A 15 1.41 9.52 -21.43
N THR A 16 0.59 8.71 -22.09
CA THR A 16 -0.65 8.12 -21.52
C THR A 16 -0.28 6.78 -20.90
N PRO A 17 0.08 6.76 -19.60
CA PRO A 17 -0.97 6.63 -18.59
C PRO A 17 -0.59 7.38 -17.30
N LEU A 18 -0.88 8.68 -17.23
CA LEU A 18 -0.81 9.43 -15.96
C LEU A 18 -1.83 10.57 -15.94
N LEU A 19 -2.99 10.33 -16.52
CA LEU A 19 -4.23 10.94 -16.04
C LEU A 19 -4.69 10.10 -14.86
N VAL A 20 -4.02 10.30 -13.72
CA VAL A 20 -4.59 9.97 -12.43
C VAL A 20 -5.72 10.95 -12.22
N ASP A 21 -6.91 10.41 -12.01
CA ASP A 21 -8.17 11.09 -11.79
C ASP A 21 -8.05 12.24 -10.78
N VAL A 22 -7.96 13.46 -11.30
CA VAL A 22 -8.18 14.72 -10.56
C VAL A 22 -9.67 14.91 -10.19
N GLU A 23 -10.50 13.88 -10.36
CA GLU A 23 -11.92 13.87 -10.00
C GLU A 23 -12.20 13.24 -8.62
N SER A 24 -11.19 12.68 -7.94
CA SER A 24 -11.38 11.96 -6.68
C SER A 24 -11.21 12.79 -5.39
N VAL A 25 -10.90 14.11 -5.48
CA VAL A 25 -10.66 14.95 -4.28
C VAL A 25 -11.93 15.66 -3.75
N HIS A 26 -13.11 15.41 -4.33
CA HIS A 26 -14.37 16.05 -3.89
C HIS A 26 -15.48 15.11 -3.37
N ALA A 27 -15.21 13.85 -3.06
CA ALA A 27 -16.20 12.96 -2.46
C ALA A 27 -16.15 12.99 -0.92
N GLY A 28 -16.35 14.17 -0.35
CA GLY A 28 -16.45 14.41 1.09
C GLY A 28 -17.81 14.94 1.52
N MET A 29 -18.91 14.58 0.85
CA MET A 29 -20.27 14.93 1.29
C MET A 29 -21.29 13.83 0.92
N ASN A 30 -21.86 13.21 1.95
CA ASN A 30 -23.19 12.60 2.05
C ASN A 30 -23.79 11.93 0.80
N GLY A 31 -23.64 10.60 0.71
CA GLY A 31 -24.36 9.77 -0.24
C GLY A 31 -24.71 8.42 0.37
N VAL A 32 -25.98 8.22 0.69
CA VAL A 32 -26.59 6.94 1.04
C VAL A 32 -26.37 5.97 -0.13
N PHE A 33 -25.56 4.93 0.07
CA PHE A 33 -25.41 3.87 -0.92
C PHE A 33 -26.60 2.90 -0.86
N PRO A 34 -27.19 2.52 -2.00
CA PRO A 34 -28.33 1.61 -2.06
C PRO A 34 -27.87 0.14 -1.97
N GLY A 35 -28.17 -0.49 -0.82
CA GLY A 35 -28.81 -1.81 -0.63
C GLY A 35 -28.41 -3.10 -1.35
N TRP A 36 -27.56 -3.15 -2.40
CA TRP A 36 -27.53 -4.34 -3.29
C TRP A 36 -26.16 -4.91 -3.67
N LEU A 37 -25.05 -4.47 -3.08
CA LEU A 37 -23.72 -5.07 -3.29
C LEU A 37 -23.17 -5.81 -2.05
N ALA A 38 -24.04 -6.17 -1.10
CA ALA A 38 -23.67 -6.91 0.10
C ALA A 38 -24.05 -8.39 -0.02
N GLN A 39 -23.33 -9.17 -0.83
CA GLN A 39 -23.43 -10.63 -0.74
C GLN A 39 -22.14 -11.35 -1.19
N ALA A 40 -21.16 -11.38 -0.30
CA ALA A 40 -20.27 -12.54 -0.14
C ALA A 40 -19.53 -12.44 1.21
N GLY A 41 -19.89 -13.33 2.13
CA GLY A 41 -18.98 -13.74 3.22
C GLY A 41 -19.15 -13.00 4.55
N VAL A 42 -19.93 -13.62 5.43
CA VAL A 42 -20.03 -13.42 6.88
C VAL A 42 -18.71 -12.95 7.53
N MET A 43 -18.65 -11.68 7.94
CA MET A 43 -17.85 -11.21 9.07
C MET A 43 -18.72 -10.20 9.81
N GLY A 44 -18.94 -10.42 11.10
CA GLY A 44 -19.62 -9.45 11.97
C GLY A 44 -18.90 -8.10 11.98
N PRO A 45 -19.44 -7.09 12.70
CA PRO A 45 -18.77 -5.81 12.84
C PRO A 45 -17.38 -6.07 13.44
N LEU A 46 -16.35 -5.91 12.62
CA LEU A 46 -14.96 -5.97 13.07
C LEU A 46 -14.79 -4.88 14.14
N PRO A 47 -14.00 -5.13 15.20
CA PRO A 47 -13.53 -4.06 16.07
C PRO A 47 -12.95 -2.91 15.22
N ASP A 48 -12.97 -1.69 15.74
CA ASP A 48 -12.54 -0.49 15.01
C ASP A 48 -11.02 -0.56 14.74
N CYS A 49 -10.62 -1.33 13.72
CA CYS A 49 -9.25 -1.71 13.39
C CYS A 49 -8.42 -0.57 12.79
N GLY A 50 -8.92 0.67 12.87
CA GLY A 50 -8.33 1.85 12.26
C GLY A 50 -8.63 1.94 10.76
N LYS A 51 -8.29 3.11 10.18
CA LYS A 51 -8.44 3.37 8.76
C LYS A 51 -7.25 2.78 7.99
N GLU A 52 -7.52 2.27 6.78
CA GLU A 52 -6.49 1.80 5.86
C GLU A 52 -5.43 2.89 5.61
N ILE A 53 -4.16 2.54 5.84
CA ILE A 53 -3.04 3.44 5.63
C ILE A 53 -2.51 3.26 4.21
N VAL A 54 -2.38 4.36 3.48
CA VAL A 54 -1.77 4.38 2.15
C VAL A 54 -0.27 4.05 2.28
N PRO A 55 0.29 3.17 1.43
CA PRO A 55 1.71 2.82 1.50
C PRO A 55 2.61 4.04 1.27
N LEU A 56 3.69 4.17 2.06
CA LEU A 56 4.66 5.26 1.98
C LEU A 56 5.21 5.44 0.55
N GLY A 57 5.41 4.34 -0.18
CA GLY A 57 5.93 4.36 -1.55
C GLY A 57 5.07 5.17 -2.52
N ARG A 58 3.76 5.32 -2.27
CA ARG A 58 2.89 6.15 -3.12
C ARG A 58 3.20 7.64 -2.95
N TYR A 59 3.48 8.09 -1.73
CA TYR A 59 3.86 9.48 -1.48
C TYR A 59 5.22 9.82 -2.06
N ASP A 60 6.17 8.89 -1.96
CA ASP A 60 7.50 9.04 -2.55
C ASP A 60 7.44 9.10 -4.09
N GLN A 61 6.61 8.25 -4.71
CA GLN A 61 6.37 8.28 -6.15
C GLN A 61 5.75 9.61 -6.60
N ILE A 62 4.74 10.12 -5.87
CA ILE A 62 4.13 11.42 -6.18
C ILE A 62 5.16 12.55 -6.06
N SER A 63 5.93 12.56 -4.98
CA SER A 63 7.02 13.53 -4.75
C SER A 63 8.03 13.52 -5.91
N THR A 64 8.50 12.33 -6.28
CA THR A 64 9.51 12.14 -7.34
C THR A 64 8.98 12.55 -8.71
N VAL A 65 7.79 12.08 -9.10
CA VAL A 65 7.17 12.43 -10.39
C VAL A 65 6.92 13.93 -10.46
N SER A 66 6.45 14.54 -9.37
CA SER A 66 6.21 15.97 -9.31
C SER A 66 7.50 16.76 -9.55
N LEU A 67 8.61 16.40 -8.91
CA LEU A 67 9.90 17.04 -9.16
C LEU A 67 10.37 16.88 -10.62
N VAL A 68 10.26 15.67 -11.17
CA VAL A 68 10.68 15.41 -12.56
C VAL A 68 9.91 16.29 -13.54
N ILE A 69 8.58 16.40 -13.37
CA ILE A 69 7.73 17.26 -14.20
C ILE A 69 8.09 18.74 -13.99
N ALA A 70 8.31 19.16 -12.74
CA ALA A 70 8.68 20.54 -12.43
C ALA A 70 9.98 20.96 -13.15
N PHE A 71 11.01 20.13 -13.06
CA PHE A 71 12.28 20.38 -13.76
C PHE A 71 12.13 20.33 -15.28
N ALA A 72 11.39 19.36 -15.82
CA ALA A 72 11.14 19.28 -17.25
C ALA A 72 10.46 20.56 -17.78
N LEU A 73 9.42 21.06 -17.09
CA LEU A 73 8.75 22.30 -17.45
C LEU A 73 9.64 23.53 -17.28
N PHE A 74 10.46 23.58 -16.23
CA PHE A 74 11.41 24.66 -15.99
C PHE A 74 12.45 24.78 -17.11
N PHE A 75 13.06 23.66 -17.52
CA PHE A 75 14.03 23.63 -18.61
C PHE A 75 13.35 23.93 -19.95
N ALA A 76 12.17 23.35 -20.22
CA ALA A 76 11.40 23.66 -21.43
C ALA A 76 11.06 25.16 -21.54
N GLY A 77 10.69 25.81 -20.42
CA GLY A 77 10.43 27.24 -20.37
C GLY A 77 11.67 28.10 -20.63
N THR A 78 12.87 27.59 -20.32
CA THR A 78 14.14 28.28 -20.55
C THR A 78 14.52 28.30 -22.03
N PHE A 79 14.26 27.22 -22.78
CA PHE A 79 14.58 27.12 -24.21
C PHE A 79 13.59 27.84 -25.15
N ILE A 80 12.45 28.32 -24.65
CA ILE A 80 11.42 29.00 -25.48
C ILE A 80 11.61 30.52 -25.44
N GLU A 81 11.86 31.14 -26.60
CA GLU A 81 12.03 32.60 -26.72
C GLU A 81 10.70 33.38 -26.73
N LYS A 82 9.57 32.71 -27.00
CA LYS A 82 8.26 33.36 -27.05
C LYS A 82 7.80 33.80 -25.65
N LYS A 83 7.88 35.11 -25.37
CA LYS A 83 7.56 35.74 -24.06
C LYS A 83 6.28 35.23 -23.39
N LYS A 84 5.17 35.09 -24.14
CA LYS A 84 3.88 34.62 -23.58
C LYS A 84 3.92 33.14 -23.17
N ILE A 85 4.47 32.28 -24.02
CA ILE A 85 4.55 30.83 -23.76
C ILE A 85 5.53 30.56 -22.61
N LYS A 86 6.65 31.28 -22.59
CA LYS A 86 7.62 31.26 -21.49
C LYS A 86 6.94 31.57 -20.15
N ALA A 87 6.20 32.68 -20.07
CA ALA A 87 5.50 33.07 -18.86
C ALA A 87 4.49 32.00 -18.39
N THR A 88 3.70 31.44 -19.31
CA THR A 88 2.74 30.37 -18.98
C THR A 88 3.43 29.12 -18.47
N LEU A 89 4.56 28.69 -19.07
CA LEU A 89 5.30 27.53 -18.60
C LEU A 89 5.84 27.73 -17.18
N PHE A 90 6.41 28.89 -16.87
CA PHE A 90 6.92 29.17 -15.52
C PHE A 90 5.81 29.19 -14.47
N VAL A 91 4.63 29.72 -14.80
CA VAL A 91 3.47 29.65 -13.91
C VAL A 91 3.01 28.20 -13.73
N LEU A 92 3.01 27.41 -14.81
CA LEU A 92 2.64 25.99 -14.76
C LEU A 92 3.62 25.16 -13.92
N THR A 93 4.91 25.51 -13.93
CA THR A 93 5.96 24.88 -13.11
C THR A 93 5.70 25.05 -11.60
N LEU A 94 4.97 26.08 -11.17
CA LEU A 94 4.63 26.27 -9.75
C LEU A 94 3.70 25.19 -9.22
N LEU A 95 2.84 24.59 -10.06
CA LEU A 95 1.91 23.54 -9.63
C LEU A 95 2.63 22.28 -9.12
N PRO A 96 3.54 21.64 -9.90
CA PRO A 96 4.26 20.47 -9.41
C PRO A 96 5.23 20.80 -8.26
N PHE A 97 5.82 22.01 -8.20
CA PHE A 97 6.58 22.42 -7.02
C PHE A 97 5.69 22.57 -5.78
N GLY A 98 4.47 23.10 -5.93
CA GLY A 98 3.49 23.19 -4.85
C GLY A 98 3.04 21.81 -4.35
N ALA A 99 2.78 20.87 -5.26
CA ALA A 99 2.44 19.48 -4.91
C ALA A 99 3.60 18.78 -4.18
N TRP A 100 4.85 19.02 -4.60
CA TRP A 100 6.03 18.48 -3.92
C TRP A 100 6.19 19.08 -2.51
N LEU A 101 6.09 20.41 -2.37
CA LEU A 101 6.17 21.08 -1.06
C LEU A 101 5.07 20.61 -0.11
N TYR A 102 3.86 20.42 -0.63
CA TYR A 102 2.75 19.89 0.16
C TYR A 102 3.08 18.51 0.72
N VAL A 103 3.55 17.60 -0.12
CA VAL A 103 3.90 16.23 0.26
C VAL A 103 5.08 16.18 1.23
N GLN A 104 6.02 17.13 1.18
CA GLN A 104 7.13 17.16 2.15
C GLN A 104 6.79 17.82 3.48
N TYR A 105 5.94 18.85 3.49
CA TYR A 105 5.67 19.61 4.71
C TYR A 105 4.45 19.12 5.49
N PHE A 106 3.43 18.61 4.80
CA PHE A 106 2.19 18.19 5.45
C PHE A 106 2.12 16.70 5.78
N ILE A 107 2.97 15.87 5.17
CA ILE A 107 2.96 14.43 5.41
C ILE A 107 4.03 14.08 6.43
N ASP A 108 3.57 13.66 7.59
CA ASP A 108 4.42 13.11 8.64
C ASP A 108 4.75 11.64 8.34
N TYR A 109 5.85 11.43 7.61
CA TYR A 109 6.33 10.11 7.24
C TYR A 109 6.67 9.25 8.46
N ASP A 110 7.18 9.86 9.53
CA ASP A 110 7.58 9.14 10.73
C ASP A 110 6.37 8.55 11.45
N ARG A 111 5.30 9.33 11.59
CA ARG A 111 4.06 8.85 12.20
C ARG A 111 3.37 7.77 11.38
N ILE A 112 3.41 7.86 10.05
CA ILE A 112 2.87 6.82 9.16
C ILE A 112 3.69 5.54 9.31
N ARG A 113 5.02 5.67 9.33
CA ARG A 113 5.95 4.56 9.48
C ARG A 113 5.79 3.86 10.82
N GLU A 114 5.66 4.59 11.92
CA GLU A 114 5.42 4.05 13.26
C GLU A 114 4.12 3.22 13.32
N LYS A 115 3.04 3.73 12.73
CA LYS A 115 1.77 2.99 12.66
C LYS A 115 1.87 1.72 11.82
N LEU A 116 2.55 1.80 10.68
CA LEU A 116 2.79 0.62 9.83
C LEU A 116 3.60 -0.44 10.57
N PHE A 117 4.68 -0.04 11.25
CA PHE A 117 5.45 -0.96 12.09
C PHE A 117 4.60 -1.58 13.21
N THR A 118 3.72 -0.80 13.84
CA THR A 118 2.84 -1.32 14.89
C THR A 118 1.88 -2.39 14.34
N TYR A 119 1.26 -2.13 13.18
CA TYR A 119 0.35 -3.08 12.54
C TYR A 119 1.08 -4.33 12.02
N ASP A 120 2.27 -4.15 11.46
CA ASP A 120 3.07 -5.26 10.97
C ASP A 120 3.57 -6.14 12.14
N THR A 121 3.96 -5.52 13.27
CA THR A 121 4.31 -6.23 14.52
C THR A 121 3.10 -7.00 15.09
N ALA A 122 1.89 -6.45 14.99
CA ALA A 122 0.68 -7.17 15.40
C ALA A 122 0.44 -8.42 14.53
N ALA A 123 0.68 -8.31 13.22
CA ALA A 123 0.61 -9.46 12.31
C ALA A 123 1.68 -10.51 12.61
N GLU A 124 2.91 -10.07 12.95
CA GLU A 124 3.98 -10.98 13.40
C GLU A 124 3.64 -11.72 14.68
N ASN A 125 3.14 -11.01 15.69
CA ASN A 125 2.77 -11.62 16.96
C ASN A 125 1.72 -12.72 16.74
N ALA A 126 0.76 -12.49 15.85
CA ALA A 126 -0.20 -13.51 15.45
C ALA A 126 0.46 -14.72 14.76
N LEU A 127 1.43 -14.49 13.86
CA LEU A 127 2.19 -15.55 13.20
C LEU A 127 3.09 -16.33 14.18
N ALA A 128 3.69 -15.67 15.15
CA ALA A 128 4.50 -16.30 16.20
C ALA A 128 3.65 -17.21 17.09
N ASN A 129 2.45 -16.77 17.47
CA ASN A 129 1.50 -17.60 18.22
C ASN A 129 1.08 -18.85 17.41
N ILE A 130 0.90 -18.72 16.09
CA ILE A 130 0.63 -19.86 15.21
C ILE A 130 1.84 -20.78 15.12
N ALA A 131 3.05 -20.23 15.04
CA ALA A 131 4.28 -21.02 15.03
C ALA A 131 4.41 -21.87 16.28
N GLU A 132 4.13 -21.29 17.46
CA GLU A 132 4.12 -22.03 18.72
C GLU A 132 3.06 -23.15 18.71
N ALA A 133 1.86 -22.87 18.21
CA ALA A 133 0.81 -23.88 18.08
C ALA A 133 1.19 -25.01 17.11
N GLN A 134 1.87 -24.69 16.01
CA GLN A 134 2.38 -25.66 15.03
C GLN A 134 3.46 -26.57 15.64
N ASP A 135 4.38 -26.01 16.43
CA ASP A 135 5.43 -26.79 17.08
C ASP A 135 4.87 -27.75 18.12
N ARG A 136 3.89 -27.31 18.93
CA ARG A 136 3.16 -28.19 19.85
C ARG A 136 2.45 -29.31 19.09
N TYR A 137 1.72 -28.99 18.03
CA TYR A 137 1.00 -29.99 17.24
C TYR A 137 1.93 -30.99 16.56
N LYS A 138 3.07 -30.53 16.03
CA LYS A 138 4.11 -31.41 15.46
C LYS A 138 4.66 -32.38 16.51
N SER A 139 4.87 -31.92 17.74
CA SER A 139 5.36 -32.77 18.83
C SER A 139 4.35 -33.85 19.26
N GLU A 140 3.04 -33.56 19.16
CA GLU A 140 1.97 -34.49 19.56
C GLU A 140 1.55 -35.44 18.43
N GLN A 141 1.46 -34.94 17.20
CA GLN A 141 0.85 -35.65 16.05
C GLN A 141 1.84 -35.96 14.93
N GLY A 142 3.11 -35.55 15.06
CA GLY A 142 4.18 -35.84 14.10
C GLY A 142 4.03 -35.18 12.72
N SER A 143 3.05 -34.28 12.53
CA SER A 143 2.79 -33.60 11.26
C SER A 143 2.30 -32.17 11.48
N PHE A 144 2.44 -31.30 10.48
CA PHE A 144 1.98 -29.90 10.55
C PHE A 144 0.52 -29.75 10.10
N ILE A 145 -0.20 -28.79 10.70
CA ILE A 145 -1.59 -28.50 10.34
C ILE A 145 -1.63 -27.78 9.00
N LYS A 146 -2.30 -28.39 8.01
CA LYS A 146 -2.46 -27.82 6.65
C LYS A 146 -3.65 -26.88 6.52
N ASN A 147 -4.66 -27.03 7.38
CA ASN A 147 -5.93 -26.32 7.24
C ASN A 147 -5.95 -25.03 8.08
N LEU A 148 -6.22 -23.91 7.42
CA LEU A 148 -6.30 -22.59 8.03
C LEU A 148 -7.38 -22.51 9.12
N ASN A 149 -8.57 -23.09 8.86
CA ASN A 149 -9.68 -23.10 9.81
C ASN A 149 -9.35 -23.88 11.10
N GLN A 150 -8.57 -24.96 10.96
CA GLN A 150 -8.14 -25.77 12.10
C GLN A 150 -7.13 -25.00 12.95
N ILE A 151 -6.18 -24.31 12.33
CA ILE A 151 -5.21 -23.43 13.02
C ILE A 151 -5.93 -22.30 13.76
N HIS A 152 -6.92 -21.66 13.12
CA HIS A 152 -7.74 -20.65 13.78
C HIS A 152 -8.43 -21.20 15.04
N SER A 153 -9.00 -22.41 15.00
CA SER A 153 -9.60 -23.01 16.19
C SER A 153 -8.61 -23.32 17.31
N HIS A 154 -7.37 -23.75 16.98
CA HIS A 154 -6.33 -24.02 17.98
C HIS A 154 -5.71 -22.74 18.56
N THR A 155 -5.63 -21.68 17.77
CA THR A 155 -4.99 -20.42 18.17
C THR A 155 -5.96 -19.48 18.89
N ALA A 156 -7.25 -19.52 18.54
CA ALA A 156 -8.30 -18.74 19.21
C ALA A 156 -8.50 -19.09 20.69
N GLY A 157 -8.15 -20.32 21.10
CA GLY A 157 -8.27 -20.78 22.48
C GLY A 157 -7.04 -20.51 23.37
N ALA A 158 -5.85 -20.29 22.78
CA ALA A 158 -4.60 -20.23 23.53
C ALA A 158 -4.06 -18.81 23.74
N HIS A 159 -4.15 -17.93 22.73
CA HIS A 159 -3.67 -16.55 22.83
C HIS A 159 -4.52 -15.50 22.10
N GLY A 160 -5.61 -15.90 21.44
CA GLY A 160 -6.53 -14.98 20.75
C GLY A 160 -5.84 -14.28 19.57
N LEU A 161 -6.16 -14.69 18.34
CA LEU A 161 -5.76 -13.86 17.20
C LEU A 161 -6.44 -12.49 17.32
N ASP A 162 -5.66 -11.42 17.16
CA ASP A 162 -6.22 -10.10 17.02
C ASP A 162 -7.20 -10.11 15.83
N SER A 163 -8.43 -9.70 16.09
CA SER A 163 -9.50 -9.58 15.10
C SER A 163 -9.14 -8.70 13.89
N CYS A 164 -8.15 -7.82 14.04
CA CYS A 164 -7.66 -6.93 13.02
C CYS A 164 -6.56 -7.53 12.13
N VAL A 165 -6.09 -8.75 12.45
CA VAL A 165 -5.09 -9.49 11.67
C VAL A 165 -5.77 -10.64 10.92
N ARG A 166 -5.56 -10.69 9.62
CA ARG A 166 -6.07 -11.76 8.74
C ARG A 166 -4.93 -12.63 8.25
N ILE A 167 -5.03 -13.92 8.52
CA ILE A 167 -4.16 -14.90 7.90
C ILE A 167 -4.65 -15.13 6.47
N THR A 168 -3.82 -14.85 5.49
CA THR A 168 -4.19 -14.90 4.07
C THR A 168 -3.93 -16.27 3.47
N LYS A 169 -2.83 -16.92 3.86
CA LYS A 169 -2.41 -18.21 3.30
C LYS A 169 -1.60 -19.01 4.30
N ILE A 170 -1.80 -20.33 4.31
CA ILE A 170 -0.93 -21.27 5.02
C ILE A 170 -0.64 -22.44 4.08
N THR A 171 0.62 -22.82 3.97
CA THR A 171 1.07 -23.97 3.20
C THR A 171 1.99 -24.81 4.08
N ALA A 172 1.61 -26.05 4.37
CA ALA A 172 2.39 -26.93 5.23
C ALA A 172 2.74 -28.24 4.52
N THR A 173 4.02 -28.57 4.57
CA THR A 173 4.67 -29.80 4.10
C THR A 173 5.19 -30.58 5.31
N PHE A 174 5.58 -31.84 5.16
CA PHE A 174 6.01 -32.69 6.29
C PHE A 174 7.12 -32.09 7.17
N ASN A 175 8.08 -31.38 6.57
CA ASN A 175 9.24 -30.83 7.29
C ASN A 175 9.26 -29.30 7.33
N HIS A 176 8.34 -28.63 6.64
CA HIS A 176 8.42 -27.20 6.36
C HIS A 176 7.03 -26.59 6.24
N TRP A 177 6.80 -25.40 6.79
CA TRP A 177 5.55 -24.67 6.61
C TRP A 177 5.78 -23.17 6.45
N VAL A 178 4.88 -22.55 5.70
CA VAL A 178 4.86 -21.11 5.43
C VAL A 178 3.46 -20.58 5.73
N ALA A 179 3.40 -19.42 6.37
CA ALA A 179 2.16 -18.69 6.56
C ALA A 179 2.31 -17.23 6.17
N GLU A 180 1.22 -16.61 5.74
CA GLU A 180 1.15 -15.20 5.40
C GLU A 180 0.02 -14.56 6.20
N ALA A 181 0.31 -13.46 6.88
CA ALA A 181 -0.67 -12.66 7.59
C ALA A 181 -0.58 -11.19 7.19
N LYS A 182 -1.71 -10.50 7.31
CA LYS A 182 -1.85 -9.10 6.96
C LYS A 182 -2.77 -8.42 7.96
N HIS A 183 -2.37 -7.26 8.47
CA HIS A 183 -3.27 -6.40 9.24
C HIS A 183 -4.25 -5.70 8.30
N VAL A 184 -5.53 -5.61 8.65
CA VAL A 184 -6.59 -5.02 7.79
C VAL A 184 -6.24 -3.60 7.32
N SER A 185 -5.58 -2.83 8.18
CA SER A 185 -5.23 -1.44 7.94
C SER A 185 -3.81 -1.20 7.40
N SER A 186 -2.98 -2.25 7.33
CA SER A 186 -1.63 -2.18 6.74
C SER A 186 -1.70 -2.63 5.27
N PRO A 187 -1.01 -1.97 4.33
CA PRO A 187 -0.87 -2.46 2.97
C PRO A 187 0.08 -3.68 2.89
N ASN A 188 0.94 -3.88 3.88
CA ASN A 188 1.99 -4.90 3.86
C ASN A 188 1.45 -6.29 4.22
N THR A 189 2.03 -7.32 3.61
CA THR A 189 1.80 -8.73 3.97
C THR A 189 3.08 -9.27 4.59
N ILE A 190 2.97 -9.85 5.78
CA ILE A 190 4.08 -10.47 6.50
C ILE A 190 4.04 -11.96 6.27
N THR A 191 5.18 -12.53 5.92
CA THR A 191 5.34 -13.97 5.74
C THR A 191 6.14 -14.56 6.89
N TRP A 192 5.79 -15.78 7.28
CA TRP A 192 6.50 -16.58 8.26
C TRP A 192 6.92 -17.88 7.59
N ASP A 193 8.19 -18.22 7.69
CA ASP A 193 8.76 -19.45 7.14
C ASP A 193 9.36 -20.25 8.31
N SER A 194 9.05 -21.54 8.40
CA SER A 194 9.54 -22.40 9.48
C SER A 194 11.06 -22.52 9.56
N ASP A 195 11.77 -22.36 8.45
CA ASP A 195 13.22 -22.57 8.37
C ASP A 195 14.00 -21.28 8.67
N SER A 196 13.41 -20.13 8.35
CA SER A 196 14.07 -18.82 8.49
C SER A 196 13.45 -17.91 9.56
N GLY A 197 12.29 -18.26 10.10
CA GLY A 197 11.50 -17.47 11.03
C GLY A 197 10.62 -16.42 10.33
N SER A 198 10.24 -15.37 11.06
CA SER A 198 9.50 -14.23 10.50
C SER A 198 10.30 -13.49 9.43
N SER A 199 9.62 -13.05 8.37
CA SER A 199 10.19 -12.18 7.31
C SER A 199 10.52 -10.77 7.78
N LEU A 200 10.03 -10.34 8.94
CA LEU A 200 10.39 -9.06 9.57
C LEU A 200 11.77 -9.20 10.26
N LYS A 201 12.78 -9.60 9.49
CA LYS A 201 14.17 -9.38 9.87
C LYS A 201 14.39 -7.87 9.86
N LYS A 202 14.43 -7.27 11.07
CA LYS A 202 14.88 -5.91 11.40
C LYS A 202 15.65 -5.24 10.25
N GLY A 203 14.96 -4.39 9.50
CA GLY A 203 15.53 -3.43 8.56
C GLY A 203 15.24 -2.01 9.04
#